data_AF-A0AAE0M2L0-F1
#
_entry.id   AF-A0AAE0M2L0-F1
#
_cell.length_a   1.000
_cell.length_b   1.000
_cell.length_c   1.000
_cell.angle_alpha   90.00
_cell.angle_beta   90.00
_cell.angle_gamma   90.00
#
_symmetry.space_group_name_H-M   'P 1'
#
loop_
_entity.id
_entity.type
_entity.pdbx_description
1 polymer ?
#
loop_
_entity_poly.entity_id
_entity_poly.type
_entity_poly.pdbx_seq_one_letter_code
_entity_poly.pdbx_strand_id
1 'polypeptide(L)'
;MHAAAAASSVGARMLSEVEETSLDEILTSLRTNLTNGNNNHNDSPDRVAASTSAPPPRTFPISRLNELVRRHFRATQSAPLAITGRHHELLYVLVATLIAPPFEKAVSIVDFDGRFDALRLLATAPYGDEIGVATAAHSEEEQGRIQAVEMSSSNRIVRRSDLDHVYILCPARGDLTHIADCIASMEEYMVYGSHRSRAREWWGTMVIGGGLNPAGGASAGHVAVTAGWRGWLRVDRAEVPAFSSGMSVEEALADREKRQAAVDDAGWVASCPWGWFTFGGSNSETNV
;
A
#
# COMPACT_ATOMS: atom_id res chain seq x y z
N MET A 1 7.94 31.89 43.71
CA MET A 1 6.68 32.38 43.12
C MET A 1 6.84 32.91 41.68
N HIS A 2 7.83 32.48 40.88
CA HIS A 2 8.03 33.00 39.51
C HIS A 2 7.71 32.01 38.37
N ALA A 3 7.34 30.75 38.66
CA ALA A 3 7.08 29.74 37.61
C ALA A 3 5.64 29.73 37.08
N ALA A 4 4.67 30.28 37.81
CA ALA A 4 3.25 30.20 37.44
C ALA A 4 2.84 31.24 36.36
N ALA A 5 3.55 32.36 36.25
CA ALA A 5 3.21 33.42 35.28
C ALA A 5 3.62 33.08 33.84
N ALA A 6 4.70 32.31 33.64
CA ALA A 6 5.18 31.95 32.30
C ALA A 6 4.26 30.93 31.61
N ALA A 7 3.71 29.96 32.35
CA ALA A 7 2.80 28.94 31.82
C ALA A 7 1.46 29.53 31.33
N SER A 8 0.96 30.59 31.99
CA SER A 8 -0.26 31.27 31.58
C SER A 8 -0.09 32.03 30.26
N SER A 9 1.09 32.62 30.01
CA SER A 9 1.36 33.37 28.78
C SER A 9 1.55 32.51 27.53
N VAL A 10 2.02 31.26 27.69
CA VAL A 10 2.17 30.30 26.59
C VAL A 10 0.83 29.65 26.25
N GLY A 11 0.00 29.35 27.26
CA GLY A 11 -1.36 28.82 27.05
C GLY A 11 -2.29 29.80 26.33
N ALA A 12 -2.15 31.10 26.57
CA ALA A 12 -2.92 32.12 25.85
C ALA A 12 -2.50 32.28 24.36
N ARG A 13 -1.26 31.93 24.00
CA ARG A 13 -0.77 31.92 22.61
C ARG A 13 -1.16 30.65 21.85
N MET A 14 -1.25 29.50 22.53
CA MET A 14 -1.70 28.23 21.94
C MET A 14 -3.21 28.17 21.68
N LEU A 15 -4.01 29.05 22.27
CA LEU A 15 -5.44 29.16 22.01
C LEU A 15 -5.80 30.28 21.01
N SER A 16 -4.85 31.11 20.57
CA SER A 16 -5.09 32.13 19.55
C SER A 16 -4.84 31.67 18.11
N GLU A 17 -4.31 30.46 17.92
CA GLU A 17 -3.95 29.88 16.61
C GLU A 17 -4.89 28.76 16.15
N VAL A 18 -5.98 28.50 16.88
CA VAL A 18 -7.10 27.75 16.31
C VAL A 18 -7.86 28.71 15.42
N GLU A 19 -7.50 28.78 14.14
CA GLU A 19 -8.37 29.34 13.10
C GLU A 19 -9.63 28.49 13.07
N GLU A 20 -10.66 28.94 13.79
CA GLU A 20 -12.02 28.48 13.61
C GLU A 20 -12.44 28.88 12.19
N THR A 21 -12.26 27.97 11.23
CA THR A 21 -12.83 28.14 9.89
C THR A 21 -14.32 28.41 10.06
N SER A 22 -14.72 29.65 9.76
CA SER A 22 -16.05 30.13 10.09
C SER A 22 -17.09 29.27 9.38
N LEU A 23 -18.18 28.96 10.09
CA LEU A 23 -19.31 28.24 9.52
C LEU A 23 -19.83 28.94 8.25
N ASP A 24 -19.66 30.26 8.17
CA ASP A 24 -19.96 31.04 6.99
C ASP A 24 -19.00 30.77 5.81
N GLU A 25 -17.71 30.49 6.04
CA GLU A 25 -16.79 30.09 4.97
C GLU A 25 -17.12 28.70 4.41
N ILE A 26 -17.47 27.75 5.29
CA ILE A 26 -17.90 26.41 4.87
C ILE A 26 -19.21 26.49 4.08
N LEU A 27 -20.17 27.28 4.57
CA LEU A 27 -21.44 27.50 3.87
C LEU A 27 -21.26 28.31 2.59
N THR A 28 -20.31 29.24 2.54
CA THR A 28 -19.97 29.98 1.31
C THR A 28 -19.37 29.03 0.28
N SER A 29 -18.46 28.15 0.69
CA SER A 29 -17.86 27.13 -0.17
C SER A 29 -18.88 26.11 -0.70
N LEU A 30 -19.85 25.73 0.14
CA LEU A 30 -20.95 24.86 -0.26
C LEU A 30 -21.94 25.58 -1.20
N ARG A 31 -22.28 26.84 -0.91
CA ARG A 31 -23.15 27.66 -1.76
C ARG A 31 -22.52 27.95 -3.11
N THR A 32 -21.22 28.27 -3.18
CA THR A 32 -20.52 28.46 -4.46
C THR A 32 -20.54 27.19 -5.31
N ASN A 33 -20.44 26.01 -4.70
CA ASN A 33 -20.57 24.74 -5.41
C ASN A 33 -22.01 24.48 -5.89
N LEU A 34 -23.03 24.91 -5.13
CA LEU A 34 -24.43 24.72 -5.51
C LEU A 34 -24.91 25.74 -6.55
N THR A 35 -24.45 27.00 -6.49
CA THR A 35 -24.79 28.05 -7.47
C THR A 35 -24.08 27.87 -8.81
N ASN A 36 -22.89 27.26 -8.83
CA ASN A 36 -22.20 26.92 -10.08
C ASN A 36 -22.85 25.73 -10.82
N GLY A 37 -23.78 25.00 -10.18
CA GLY A 37 -24.51 23.90 -10.81
C GLY A 37 -25.71 24.32 -11.66
N ASN A 38 -26.18 25.57 -11.58
CA ASN A 38 -27.51 25.94 -12.11
C ASN A 38 -27.60 27.09 -13.12
N ASN A 39 -26.49 27.65 -13.60
CA ASN A 39 -26.56 28.75 -14.58
C ASN A 39 -25.82 28.44 -15.87
N ASN A 40 -26.52 27.78 -16.81
CA ASN A 40 -26.17 27.81 -18.23
C ASN A 40 -27.21 28.66 -18.99
N HIS A 41 -26.92 29.94 -19.19
CA HIS A 41 -27.19 30.58 -20.49
C HIS A 41 -26.35 31.85 -20.72
N ASN A 42 -25.60 31.78 -21.82
CA ASN A 42 -24.97 32.85 -22.62
C ASN A 42 -23.58 33.41 -22.29
N ASP A 43 -22.72 33.21 -23.29
CA ASP A 43 -21.65 34.07 -23.83
C ASP A 43 -20.36 34.33 -23.02
N SER A 44 -19.35 33.47 -23.23
CA SER A 44 -18.05 33.81 -23.86
C SER A 44 -16.94 32.81 -23.47
N PRO A 45 -15.97 32.51 -24.36
CA PRO A 45 -14.99 31.46 -24.15
C PRO A 45 -13.70 32.04 -23.57
N ASP A 46 -13.33 31.63 -22.35
CA ASP A 46 -11.94 31.40 -21.93
C ASP A 46 -11.92 31.22 -20.41
N ARG A 47 -12.09 29.97 -19.97
CA ARG A 47 -11.55 29.46 -18.71
C ARG A 47 -11.76 27.96 -18.66
N VAL A 48 -10.66 27.23 -18.88
CA VAL A 48 -10.58 25.79 -18.64
C VAL A 48 -10.93 25.55 -17.17
N ALA A 49 -12.14 25.05 -16.91
CA ALA A 49 -12.55 24.62 -15.60
C ALA A 49 -11.70 23.41 -15.20
N ALA A 50 -10.76 23.61 -14.28
CA ALA A 50 -10.03 22.51 -13.66
C ALA A 50 -11.02 21.70 -12.83
N SER A 51 -11.44 20.55 -13.36
CA SER A 51 -12.13 19.52 -12.61
C SER A 51 -11.19 19.04 -11.51
N THR A 52 -11.46 19.37 -10.25
CA THR A 52 -10.74 18.82 -9.09
C THR A 52 -11.23 17.39 -8.82
N SER A 53 -11.09 16.49 -9.80
CA SER A 53 -11.17 15.06 -9.57
C SER A 53 -9.92 14.63 -8.81
N ALA A 54 -10.06 13.84 -7.74
CA ALA A 54 -8.94 13.18 -7.10
C ALA A 54 -8.08 12.46 -8.17
N PRO A 55 -6.74 12.50 -8.07
CA PRO A 55 -5.88 11.85 -9.06
C PRO A 55 -6.21 10.36 -9.15
N PRO A 56 -6.06 9.75 -10.35
CA PRO A 56 -6.35 8.34 -10.53
C PRO A 56 -5.48 7.50 -9.57
N PRO A 57 -5.99 6.35 -9.08
CA PRO A 57 -5.24 5.50 -8.18
C PRO A 57 -3.97 4.97 -8.86
N ARG A 58 -2.94 4.73 -8.06
CA ARG A 58 -1.68 4.12 -8.51
C ARG A 58 -1.92 2.74 -9.11
N THR A 59 -1.07 2.38 -10.08
CA THR A 59 -1.04 1.03 -10.65
C THR A 59 -0.04 0.17 -9.88
N PHE A 60 -0.48 -1.00 -9.46
CA PHE A 60 0.27 -2.00 -8.72
C PHE A 60 0.75 -3.12 -9.64
N PRO A 61 1.83 -3.84 -9.31
CA PRO A 61 2.31 -4.98 -10.10
C PRO A 61 1.43 -6.24 -9.98
N ILE A 62 0.34 -6.18 -9.21
CA ILE A 62 -0.61 -7.26 -8.99
C ILE A 62 -1.94 -6.89 -9.67
N SER A 63 -2.28 -7.57 -10.77
CA SER A 63 -3.46 -7.22 -11.57
C SER A 63 -4.78 -7.32 -10.79
N ARG A 64 -4.91 -8.33 -9.94
CA ARG A 64 -6.10 -8.49 -9.07
C ARG A 64 -6.24 -7.33 -8.07
N LEU A 65 -5.13 -6.85 -7.51
CA LEU A 65 -5.12 -5.68 -6.64
C LEU A 65 -5.58 -4.41 -7.39
N ASN A 66 -5.16 -4.22 -8.63
CA ASN A 66 -5.61 -3.10 -9.46
C ASN A 66 -7.13 -3.11 -9.68
N GLU A 67 -7.74 -4.28 -9.88
CA GLU A 67 -9.20 -4.39 -10.00
C GLU A 67 -9.91 -3.96 -8.70
N LEU A 68 -9.43 -4.42 -7.54
CA LEU A 68 -9.99 -4.05 -6.25
C LEU A 68 -9.84 -2.55 -5.96
N VAL A 69 -8.65 -1.99 -6.23
CA VAL A 69 -8.37 -0.56 -6.05
C VAL A 69 -9.26 0.29 -6.97
N ARG A 70 -9.45 -0.11 -8.24
CA ARG A 70 -10.36 0.60 -9.16
C ARG A 70 -11.80 0.59 -8.66
N ARG A 71 -12.29 -0.53 -8.13
CA ARG A 71 -13.64 -0.63 -7.56
C ARG A 71 -13.80 0.22 -6.30
N HIS A 72 -12.82 0.19 -5.39
CA HIS A 72 -12.78 1.07 -4.22
C HIS A 72 -12.81 2.54 -4.64
N PHE A 73 -11.90 2.95 -5.53
CA PHE A 73 -11.79 4.35 -5.98
C PHE A 73 -13.10 4.84 -6.61
N ARG A 74 -13.74 4.04 -7.46
CA ARG A 74 -15.07 4.39 -8.03
C ARG A 74 -16.11 4.62 -6.95
N ALA A 75 -16.10 3.82 -5.88
CA ALA A 75 -17.09 3.90 -4.80
C ALA A 75 -16.81 5.02 -3.79
N THR A 76 -15.55 5.34 -3.50
CA THR A 76 -15.17 6.20 -2.36
C THR A 76 -14.38 7.46 -2.76
N GLN A 77 -13.91 7.55 -4.00
CA GLN A 77 -12.99 8.59 -4.49
C GLN A 77 -11.69 8.72 -3.68
N SER A 78 -11.34 7.70 -2.89
CA SER A 78 -10.09 7.66 -2.12
C SER A 78 -9.01 6.87 -2.88
N ALA A 79 -7.90 7.56 -3.15
CA ALA A 79 -6.82 7.12 -4.03
C ALA A 79 -5.81 6.12 -3.42
N PRO A 80 -5.35 6.25 -2.15
CA PRO A 80 -4.33 5.34 -1.63
C PRO A 80 -4.90 3.96 -1.29
N LEU A 81 -4.10 2.92 -1.53
CA LEU A 81 -4.38 1.58 -1.04
C LEU A 81 -4.16 1.56 0.47
N ALA A 82 -5.19 1.22 1.25
CA ALA A 82 -5.08 1.14 2.70
C ALA A 82 -5.26 -0.30 3.18
N ILE A 83 -4.20 -0.86 3.76
CA ILE A 83 -4.10 -2.27 4.14
C ILE A 83 -4.22 -2.41 5.67
N THR A 84 -4.99 -3.40 6.13
CA THR A 84 -5.15 -3.76 7.54
C THR A 84 -4.89 -5.24 7.78
N GLY A 85 -4.89 -5.68 9.04
CA GLY A 85 -4.57 -7.05 9.44
C GLY A 85 -3.06 -7.35 9.36
N ARG A 86 -2.69 -8.50 8.80
CA ARG A 86 -1.30 -8.97 8.58
C ARG A 86 -0.64 -8.27 7.38
N HIS A 87 -0.74 -6.95 7.33
CA HIS A 87 -0.37 -6.11 6.19
C HIS A 87 1.10 -6.25 5.75
N HIS A 88 2.03 -6.55 6.65
CA HIS A 88 3.45 -6.75 6.31
C HIS A 88 3.64 -7.80 5.21
N GLU A 89 2.82 -8.86 5.19
CA GLU A 89 2.92 -9.95 4.23
C GLU A 89 2.68 -9.48 2.80
N LEU A 90 1.64 -8.66 2.60
CA LEU A 90 1.36 -8.05 1.30
C LEU A 90 2.39 -6.97 0.95
N LEU A 91 2.85 -6.19 1.93
CA LEU A 91 3.88 -5.17 1.70
C LEU A 91 5.19 -5.78 1.21
N TYR A 92 5.66 -6.86 1.84
CA TYR A 92 6.88 -7.55 1.39
C TYR A 92 6.73 -8.04 -0.05
N VAL A 93 5.61 -8.67 -0.39
CA VAL A 93 5.36 -9.14 -1.76
C VAL A 93 5.31 -7.98 -2.74
N LEU A 94 4.63 -6.88 -2.41
CA LEU A 94 4.57 -5.69 -3.26
C LEU A 94 5.96 -5.09 -3.48
N VAL A 95 6.73 -4.85 -2.42
CA VAL A 95 8.08 -4.27 -2.51
C VAL A 95 9.01 -5.20 -3.28
N ALA A 96 9.03 -6.49 -2.96
CA ALA A 96 9.83 -7.50 -3.67
C ALA A 96 9.52 -7.50 -5.18
N THR A 97 8.23 -7.43 -5.54
CA THR A 97 7.79 -7.38 -6.94
C THR A 97 8.19 -6.09 -7.64
N LEU A 98 8.10 -4.95 -6.95
CA LEU A 98 8.46 -3.65 -7.53
C LEU A 98 9.96 -3.51 -7.79
N ILE A 99 10.82 -3.98 -6.89
CA ILE A 99 12.27 -3.77 -6.97
C ILE A 99 12.98 -4.78 -7.87
N ALA A 100 12.41 -5.97 -8.05
CA ALA A 100 12.96 -7.01 -8.92
C ALA A 100 12.57 -6.79 -10.40
N PRO A 101 13.27 -7.43 -11.35
CA PRO A 101 12.82 -7.46 -12.73
C PRO A 101 11.42 -8.12 -12.86
N PRO A 102 10.58 -7.66 -13.80
CA PRO A 102 10.87 -6.65 -14.83
C PRO A 102 10.56 -5.20 -14.40
N PHE A 103 10.14 -4.97 -13.16
CA PHE A 103 9.65 -3.64 -12.75
C PHE A 103 10.78 -2.67 -12.42
N GLU A 104 11.83 -3.15 -11.75
CA GLU A 104 13.06 -2.40 -11.43
C GLU A 104 12.78 -0.98 -10.92
N LYS A 105 11.85 -0.85 -9.98
CA LYS A 105 11.47 0.43 -9.37
C LYS A 105 12.29 0.72 -8.12
N ALA A 106 12.23 1.98 -7.70
CA ALA A 106 12.61 2.40 -6.36
C ALA A 106 11.38 2.62 -5.49
N VAL A 107 11.47 2.25 -4.22
CA VAL A 107 10.37 2.35 -3.26
C VAL A 107 10.86 3.03 -1.99
N SER A 108 10.05 3.94 -1.45
CA SER A 108 10.27 4.54 -0.14
C SER A 108 9.26 4.01 0.87
N ILE A 109 9.71 3.83 2.12
CA ILE A 109 8.93 3.31 3.23
C ILE A 109 9.11 4.24 4.42
N VAL A 110 8.01 4.69 5.00
CA VAL A 110 8.02 5.38 6.30
C VAL A 110 7.41 4.43 7.33
N ASP A 111 8.25 3.88 8.19
CA ASP A 111 7.88 2.83 9.13
C ASP A 111 7.84 3.35 10.58
N PHE A 112 6.64 3.75 11.03
CA PHE A 112 6.40 4.17 12.41
C PHE A 112 6.35 2.99 13.40
N ASP A 113 6.10 1.78 12.91
CA ASP A 113 6.08 0.57 13.74
C ASP A 113 7.50 0.05 14.02
N GLY A 114 8.46 0.40 13.16
CA GLY A 114 9.86 -0.02 13.22
C GLY A 114 9.99 -1.54 13.17
N ARG A 115 9.23 -2.17 12.27
CA ARG A 115 9.11 -3.64 12.11
C ARG A 115 9.38 -4.11 10.68
N PHE A 116 9.54 -3.19 9.73
CA PHE A 116 9.96 -3.51 8.39
C PHE A 116 11.46 -3.88 8.39
N ASP A 117 11.76 -5.07 7.88
CA ASP A 117 13.09 -5.64 7.76
C ASP A 117 13.41 -5.83 6.28
N ALA A 118 14.31 -4.99 5.76
CA ALA A 118 14.72 -5.04 4.36
C ALA A 118 15.32 -6.41 3.97
N LEU A 119 15.95 -7.13 4.90
CA LEU A 119 16.58 -8.42 4.59
C LEU A 119 15.53 -9.49 4.28
N ARG A 120 14.32 -9.37 4.84
CA ARG A 120 13.20 -10.27 4.55
C ARG A 120 12.78 -10.24 3.07
N LEU A 121 13.07 -9.16 2.34
CA LEU A 121 12.81 -9.07 0.90
C LEU A 121 13.60 -10.12 0.10
N LEU A 122 14.79 -10.51 0.55
CA LEU A 122 15.59 -11.54 -0.12
C LEU A 122 14.97 -12.94 -0.01
N ALA A 123 14.14 -13.17 1.01
CA ALA A 123 13.40 -14.41 1.21
C ALA A 123 11.96 -14.32 0.66
N THR A 124 11.56 -13.17 0.12
CA THR A 124 10.21 -12.97 -0.40
C THR A 124 10.20 -13.18 -1.91
N ALA A 125 9.43 -14.16 -2.37
CA ALA A 125 9.21 -14.37 -3.80
C ALA A 125 8.34 -13.25 -4.37
N PRO A 126 8.78 -12.56 -5.43
CA PRO A 126 7.94 -11.62 -6.17
C PRO A 126 6.67 -12.27 -6.72
N TYR A 127 5.61 -11.47 -6.78
CA TYR A 127 4.32 -11.93 -7.27
C TYR A 127 4.41 -12.24 -8.76
N GLY A 128 4.20 -13.50 -9.12
CA GLY A 128 4.02 -13.93 -10.50
C GLY A 128 2.55 -13.90 -10.86
N ASP A 129 2.12 -12.93 -11.65
CA ASP A 129 0.77 -13.00 -12.24
C ASP A 129 0.78 -14.11 -13.30
N GLU A 130 0.01 -15.19 -13.10
CA GLU A 130 -0.08 -16.31 -14.06
C GLU A 130 -0.76 -15.93 -15.38
N ILE A 131 -1.28 -14.70 -15.47
CA ILE A 131 -2.09 -14.21 -16.60
C ILE A 131 -1.26 -14.06 -17.90
N GLY A 132 0.06 -14.26 -17.87
CA GLY A 132 0.92 -14.25 -19.06
C GLY A 132 1.02 -15.56 -19.85
N VAL A 133 0.48 -16.69 -19.38
CA VAL A 133 0.72 -18.01 -20.03
C VAL A 133 -0.47 -18.49 -20.88
N ALA A 134 -1.65 -17.89 -20.74
CA ALA A 134 -2.89 -18.42 -21.32
C ALA A 134 -3.25 -17.97 -22.77
N THR A 135 -2.42 -17.17 -23.46
CA THR A 135 -2.72 -16.72 -24.84
C THR A 135 -1.85 -17.37 -25.93
N ALA A 136 -0.96 -18.29 -25.60
CA ALA A 136 -0.24 -19.12 -26.57
C ALA A 136 -0.79 -20.55 -26.56
N ALA A 137 -2.04 -20.72 -26.97
CA ALA A 137 -2.58 -22.02 -27.35
C ALA A 137 -2.44 -22.20 -28.86
N HIS A 138 -1.80 -23.31 -29.23
CA HIS A 138 -1.57 -23.85 -30.58
C HIS A 138 -0.28 -23.45 -31.30
N SER A 139 0.86 -23.92 -30.79
CA SER A 139 1.88 -24.57 -31.63
C SER A 139 2.90 -25.33 -30.76
N GLU A 140 3.25 -26.53 -31.22
CA GLU A 140 3.99 -27.59 -30.53
C GLU A 140 5.48 -27.24 -30.33
N GLU A 141 5.88 -26.69 -29.17
CA GLU A 141 7.29 -26.68 -28.72
C GLU A 141 7.38 -26.78 -27.17
N GLU A 142 7.09 -27.98 -26.64
CA GLU A 142 7.00 -28.25 -25.20
C GLU A 142 8.37 -28.18 -24.47
N GLN A 143 9.48 -28.51 -25.15
CA GLN A 143 10.83 -28.46 -24.56
C GLN A 143 11.43 -27.04 -24.43
N GLY A 144 11.11 -26.12 -25.35
CA GLY A 144 11.54 -24.72 -25.24
C GLY A 144 10.77 -23.94 -24.17
N ARG A 145 9.54 -24.36 -23.90
CA ARG A 145 8.63 -23.74 -22.92
C ARG A 145 9.10 -23.91 -21.48
N ILE A 146 9.56 -25.11 -21.10
CA ILE A 146 10.07 -25.38 -19.75
C ILE A 146 11.31 -24.52 -19.46
N GLN A 147 12.22 -24.41 -20.43
CA GLN A 147 13.43 -23.60 -20.30
C GLN A 147 13.12 -22.08 -20.27
N ALA A 148 12.14 -21.61 -21.05
CA ALA A 148 11.70 -20.20 -21.02
C ALA A 148 10.96 -19.82 -19.73
N VAL A 149 10.16 -20.74 -19.17
CA VAL A 149 9.46 -20.55 -17.88
C VAL A 149 10.45 -20.56 -16.71
N GLU A 150 11.45 -21.44 -16.72
CA GLU A 150 12.54 -21.47 -15.73
C GLU A 150 13.45 -20.22 -15.81
N MET A 151 13.75 -19.73 -17.02
CA MET A 151 14.50 -18.48 -17.20
C MET A 151 13.68 -17.25 -16.79
N SER A 152 12.36 -17.24 -17.04
CA SER A 152 11.44 -16.18 -16.61
C SER A 152 11.27 -16.11 -15.09
N SER A 153 11.27 -17.25 -14.41
CA SER A 153 11.10 -17.32 -12.95
C SER A 153 12.41 -17.01 -12.21
N SER A 154 13.56 -17.43 -12.76
CA SER A 154 14.89 -17.04 -12.25
C SER A 154 15.16 -15.54 -12.35
N ASN A 155 14.56 -14.85 -13.33
CA ASN A 155 14.71 -13.41 -13.51
C ASN A 155 13.84 -12.57 -12.56
N ARG A 156 12.90 -13.19 -11.84
CA ARG A 156 12.01 -12.53 -10.88
C ARG A 156 12.50 -12.61 -9.44
N ILE A 157 13.71 -13.07 -9.16
CA ILE A 157 14.21 -13.21 -7.77
C ILE A 157 14.79 -11.87 -7.30
N VAL A 158 14.47 -11.46 -6.07
CA VAL A 158 15.08 -10.29 -5.42
C VAL A 158 16.56 -10.56 -5.13
N ARG A 159 17.44 -9.72 -5.67
CA ARG A 159 18.88 -9.79 -5.42
C ARG A 159 19.29 -8.80 -4.34
N ARG A 160 20.46 -9.01 -3.75
CA ARG A 160 21.05 -8.04 -2.79
C ARG A 160 21.20 -6.64 -3.37
N SER A 161 21.52 -6.54 -4.66
CA SER A 161 21.59 -5.26 -5.38
C SER A 161 20.24 -4.55 -5.48
N ASP A 162 19.12 -5.28 -5.44
CA ASP A 162 17.80 -4.65 -5.51
C ASP A 162 17.44 -3.91 -4.22
N LEU A 163 18.04 -4.31 -3.09
CA LEU A 163 17.85 -3.63 -1.81
C LEU A 163 18.44 -2.21 -1.79
N ASP A 164 19.38 -1.89 -2.69
CA ASP A 164 19.90 -0.52 -2.88
C ASP A 164 18.81 0.46 -3.34
N HIS A 165 17.62 -0.06 -3.69
CA HIS A 165 16.50 0.70 -4.22
C HIS A 165 15.29 0.76 -3.28
N VAL A 166 15.46 0.32 -2.02
CA VAL A 166 14.47 0.46 -0.95
C VAL A 166 14.99 1.47 0.09
N TYR A 167 14.25 2.55 0.30
CA TYR A 167 14.62 3.61 1.24
C TYR A 167 13.66 3.61 2.41
N ILE A 168 14.17 3.42 3.63
CA ILE A 168 13.34 3.27 4.82
C ILE A 168 13.68 4.41 5.78
N LEU A 169 12.65 5.18 6.15
CA LEU A 169 12.70 6.13 7.26
C LEU A 169 11.94 5.50 8.44
N CYS A 170 12.62 5.35 9.57
CA CYS A 170 12.03 4.86 10.81
C CYS A 170 12.00 6.00 11.85
N PRO A 171 10.89 6.76 11.97
CA PRO A 171 10.75 7.78 13.00
C PRO A 171 10.80 7.20 14.42
N ALA A 172 11.06 8.05 15.42
CA ALA A 172 11.06 7.63 16.80
C ALA A 172 9.68 7.08 17.21
N ARG A 173 9.66 5.92 17.87
CA ARG A 173 8.42 5.23 18.26
C ARG A 173 7.54 6.17 19.11
N GLY A 174 6.28 6.32 18.70
CA GLY A 174 5.29 7.13 19.42
C GLY A 174 5.26 8.62 19.05
N ASP A 175 6.21 9.10 18.25
CA ASP A 175 6.17 10.44 17.68
C ASP A 175 5.35 10.44 16.38
N LEU A 176 4.04 10.64 16.52
CA LEU A 176 3.10 10.70 15.40
C LEU A 176 2.75 12.15 15.01
N THR A 177 3.34 13.14 15.67
CA THR A 177 3.01 14.55 15.42
C THR A 177 3.60 15.06 14.10
N HIS A 178 4.59 14.35 13.54
CA HIS A 178 5.37 14.77 12.37
C HIS A 178 5.21 13.83 11.16
N ILE A 179 4.06 13.15 11.02
CA ILE A 179 3.89 12.21 9.91
C ILE A 179 4.03 12.89 8.55
N ALA A 180 3.41 14.07 8.40
CA ALA A 180 3.50 14.86 7.17
C ALA A 180 4.95 15.28 6.89
N ASP A 181 5.70 15.67 7.91
CA ASP A 181 7.12 16.07 7.78
C ASP A 181 8.00 14.87 7.40
N CYS A 182 7.74 13.69 7.96
CA CYS A 182 8.45 12.45 7.60
C CYS A 182 8.20 12.07 6.15
N ILE A 183 6.95 12.20 5.68
CA ILE A 183 6.59 11.96 4.29
C ILE A 183 7.29 13.00 3.41
N ALA A 184 7.14 14.29 3.69
CA ALA A 184 7.76 15.37 2.91
C ALA A 184 9.29 15.23 2.84
N SER A 185 9.94 14.89 3.95
CA SER A 185 11.38 14.66 4.00
C SER A 185 11.80 13.46 3.13
N MET A 186 11.02 12.39 3.14
CA MET A 186 11.25 11.24 2.27
C MET A 186 11.05 11.62 0.80
N GLU A 187 10.00 12.38 0.47
CA GLU A 187 9.76 12.84 -0.91
C GLU A 187 10.89 13.74 -1.40
N GLU A 188 11.33 14.71 -0.59
CA GLU A 188 12.47 15.58 -0.89
C GLU A 188 13.75 14.77 -1.12
N TYR A 189 14.03 13.78 -0.28
CA TYR A 189 15.19 12.90 -0.44
C TYR A 189 15.11 12.07 -1.73
N MET A 190 13.94 11.52 -2.06
CA MET A 190 13.76 10.71 -3.27
C MET A 190 13.81 11.54 -4.57
N VAL A 191 13.45 12.83 -4.52
CA VAL A 191 13.47 13.71 -5.70
C VAL A 191 14.82 14.43 -5.87
N TYR A 192 15.37 14.97 -4.78
CA TYR A 192 16.55 15.84 -4.83
C TYR A 192 17.78 15.26 -4.16
N GLY A 193 17.61 14.22 -3.34
CA GLY A 193 18.70 13.61 -2.59
C GLY A 193 19.74 12.90 -3.46
N SER A 194 20.86 12.55 -2.82
CA SER A 194 21.89 11.70 -3.42
C SER A 194 21.64 10.26 -3.03
N HIS A 195 21.22 9.44 -3.99
CA HIS A 195 20.85 8.05 -3.77
C HIS A 195 21.09 7.19 -5.02
N ARG A 196 21.19 5.86 -4.86
CA ARG A 196 21.63 4.94 -5.92
C ARG A 196 20.54 4.62 -6.96
N SER A 197 19.32 5.09 -6.74
CA SER A 197 18.16 4.79 -7.59
C SER A 197 17.85 5.81 -8.68
N ARG A 198 18.74 6.76 -8.98
CA ARG A 198 18.47 7.80 -10.01
C ARG A 198 18.17 7.25 -11.41
N ALA A 199 18.57 6.02 -11.70
CA ALA A 199 18.27 5.34 -12.97
C ALA A 199 16.95 4.56 -12.95
N ARG A 200 16.27 4.45 -11.80
CA ARG A 200 15.01 3.74 -11.62
C ARG A 200 13.89 4.74 -11.37
N GLU A 201 12.70 4.45 -11.90
CA GLU A 201 11.51 5.23 -11.55
C GLU A 201 11.18 5.01 -10.07
N TRP A 202 10.97 6.11 -9.34
CA TRP A 202 10.42 6.05 -8.00
C TRP A 202 8.91 5.81 -8.08
N TRP A 203 8.48 4.65 -7.58
CA TRP A 203 7.09 4.21 -7.66
C TRP A 203 6.17 4.96 -6.68
N GLY A 204 6.67 5.24 -5.47
CA GLY A 204 5.94 5.97 -4.44
C GLY A 204 6.36 5.59 -3.01
N THR A 205 5.67 6.19 -2.04
CA THR A 205 5.87 5.98 -0.61
C THR A 205 4.83 5.03 -0.04
N MET A 206 5.28 4.07 0.75
CA MET A 206 4.45 3.23 1.61
C MET A 206 4.58 3.70 3.06
N VAL A 207 3.47 3.93 3.75
CA VAL A 207 3.47 4.33 5.17
C VAL A 207 2.96 3.18 6.03
N ILE A 208 3.75 2.77 7.01
CA ILE A 208 3.43 1.68 7.95
C ILE A 208 3.23 2.29 9.33
N GLY A 209 2.09 1.99 9.95
CA GLY A 209 1.71 2.56 11.23
C GLY A 209 1.24 4.02 11.12
N GLY A 210 1.41 4.79 12.20
CA GLY A 210 1.13 6.22 12.23
C GLY A 210 -0.35 6.62 12.30
N GLY A 211 -1.30 5.69 12.17
CA GLY A 211 -2.73 5.99 12.34
C GLY A 211 -3.32 6.92 11.27
N LEU A 212 -2.60 7.16 10.16
CA LEU A 212 -3.10 7.93 9.03
C LEU A 212 -4.42 7.33 8.52
N ASN A 213 -5.40 8.21 8.34
CA ASN A 213 -6.65 7.83 7.70
C ASN A 213 -6.55 8.13 6.19
N PRO A 214 -6.61 7.12 5.30
CA PRO A 214 -6.62 7.33 3.84
C PRO A 214 -7.82 8.16 3.34
N ALA A 215 -8.83 8.38 4.19
CA ALA A 215 -10.06 9.11 3.87
C ALA A 215 -10.06 10.58 4.34
N GLY A 216 -9.01 11.06 5.04
CA GLY A 216 -9.04 12.43 5.57
C GLY A 216 -7.69 12.89 6.09
N GLY A 217 -7.05 13.79 5.34
CA GLY A 217 -5.78 14.43 5.69
C GLY A 217 -4.81 14.35 4.52
N ALA A 218 -4.28 15.51 4.12
CA ALA A 218 -3.39 15.75 2.98
C ALA A 218 -2.46 14.55 2.68
N SER A 219 -2.90 13.67 1.78
CA SER A 219 -2.01 12.70 1.19
C SER A 219 -1.09 13.49 0.27
N ALA A 220 0.16 13.67 0.69
CA ALA A 220 1.21 14.06 -0.23
C ALA A 220 1.09 13.16 -1.48
N GLY A 221 1.15 13.74 -2.68
CA GLY A 221 0.73 13.09 -3.93
C GLY A 221 1.49 11.80 -4.26
N HIS A 222 2.50 11.42 -3.48
CA HIS A 222 3.29 10.21 -3.67
C HIS A 222 3.05 9.11 -2.64
N VAL A 223 2.17 9.28 -1.66
CA VAL A 223 1.72 8.17 -0.80
C VAL A 223 0.84 7.21 -1.62
N ALA A 224 1.38 6.03 -1.91
CA ALA A 224 0.70 5.01 -2.69
C ALA A 224 -0.02 3.98 -1.80
N VAL A 225 0.56 3.69 -0.63
CA VAL A 225 0.06 2.68 0.30
C VAL A 225 0.10 3.21 1.73
N THR A 226 -0.97 2.98 2.48
CA THR A 226 -0.97 3.07 3.94
C THR A 226 -1.25 1.71 4.53
N ALA A 227 -0.58 1.37 5.63
CA ALA A 227 -0.74 0.09 6.29
C ALA A 227 -0.85 0.30 7.79
N GLY A 228 -1.92 -0.20 8.40
CA GLY A 228 -2.17 0.00 9.82
C GLY A 228 -3.53 -0.53 10.23
N TRP A 229 -4.01 -0.09 11.40
CA TRP A 229 -5.29 -0.56 11.93
C TRP A 229 -6.51 -0.04 11.13
N ARG A 230 -6.35 1.05 10.36
CA ARG A 230 -7.39 1.61 9.47
C ARG A 230 -7.05 1.34 8.01
N GLY A 231 -7.60 0.26 7.45
CA GLY A 231 -7.46 -0.09 6.05
C GLY A 231 -8.73 -0.73 5.51
N TRP A 232 -8.97 -0.60 4.20
CA TRP A 232 -10.13 -1.19 3.53
C TRP A 232 -9.81 -2.57 2.93
N LEU A 233 -8.53 -2.89 2.71
CA LEU A 233 -8.07 -4.21 2.29
C LEU A 233 -7.48 -4.94 3.50
N ARG A 234 -8.14 -6.02 3.94
CA ARG A 234 -7.69 -6.82 5.07
C ARG A 234 -6.84 -7.99 4.60
N VAL A 235 -5.69 -8.20 5.23
CA VAL A 235 -4.82 -9.34 4.98
C VAL A 235 -4.88 -10.30 6.16
N ASP A 236 -5.24 -11.55 5.89
CA ASP A 236 -5.27 -12.64 6.87
C ASP A 236 -4.54 -13.87 6.30
N ARG A 237 -4.20 -14.84 7.16
CA ARG A 237 -3.69 -16.13 6.70
C ARG A 237 -4.79 -16.82 5.89
N ALA A 238 -4.42 -17.48 4.80
CA ALA A 238 -5.37 -18.33 4.09
C ALA A 238 -5.87 -19.46 5.02
N GLU A 239 -7.06 -20.00 4.71
CA GLU A 239 -7.67 -21.01 5.55
C GLU A 239 -6.83 -22.29 5.57
N VAL A 240 -6.50 -22.74 6.79
CA VAL A 240 -5.79 -23.99 7.02
C VAL A 240 -6.78 -25.00 7.58
N PRO A 241 -6.82 -26.25 7.05
CA PRO A 241 -7.76 -27.27 7.53
C PRO A 241 -7.73 -27.44 9.06
N ALA A 242 -8.89 -27.22 9.68
CA ALA A 242 -9.08 -27.40 11.11
C ALA A 242 -8.81 -28.86 11.55
N PHE A 243 -8.62 -29.05 12.85
CA PHE A 243 -8.55 -30.40 13.42
C PHE A 243 -9.86 -31.15 13.15
N SER A 244 -9.77 -32.39 12.70
CA SER A 244 -10.95 -33.23 12.49
C SER A 244 -11.65 -33.44 13.82
N SER A 245 -12.98 -33.32 13.84
CA SER A 245 -13.78 -33.61 15.04
C SER A 245 -13.47 -35.04 15.51
N GLY A 246 -13.02 -35.19 16.75
CA GLY A 246 -12.59 -36.47 17.33
C GLY A 246 -11.08 -36.73 17.37
N MET A 247 -10.24 -35.83 16.82
CA MET A 247 -8.78 -35.94 16.95
C MET A 247 -8.36 -35.73 18.41
N SER A 248 -7.60 -36.67 18.95
CA SER A 248 -7.03 -36.56 20.30
C SER A 248 -5.90 -35.54 20.36
N VAL A 249 -5.56 -35.07 21.57
CA VAL A 249 -4.44 -34.15 21.79
C VAL A 249 -3.10 -34.81 21.40
N GLU A 250 -2.96 -36.10 21.65
CA GLU A 250 -1.74 -36.86 21.31
C GLU A 250 -1.57 -36.99 19.79
N GLU A 251 -2.64 -37.29 19.05
CA GLU A 251 -2.65 -37.28 17.58
C GLU A 251 -2.38 -35.87 17.04
N ALA A 252 -2.95 -34.83 17.64
CA ALA A 252 -2.71 -33.44 17.24
C ALA A 252 -1.24 -33.02 17.43
N LEU A 253 -0.57 -33.50 18.48
CA LEU A 253 0.86 -33.25 18.72
C LEU A 253 1.74 -34.04 17.75
N ALA A 254 1.38 -35.28 17.42
CA ALA A 254 2.07 -36.08 16.41
C ALA A 254 1.99 -35.44 15.02
N ASP A 255 0.85 -34.82 14.68
CA ASP A 255 0.62 -34.12 13.41
C ASP A 255 1.19 -32.69 13.37
N ARG A 256 1.80 -32.19 14.45
CA ARG A 256 2.20 -30.77 14.58
C ARG A 256 3.09 -30.30 13.44
N GLU A 257 4.10 -31.07 13.06
CA GLU A 257 5.05 -30.70 12.00
C GLU A 257 4.36 -30.62 10.64
N LYS A 258 3.53 -31.63 10.32
CA LYS A 258 2.70 -31.65 9.10
C LYS A 258 1.75 -30.45 9.05
N ARG A 259 1.14 -30.09 10.17
CA ARG A 259 0.27 -28.92 10.26
C ARG A 259 1.04 -27.62 10.13
N GLN A 260 2.22 -27.51 10.73
CA GLN A 260 3.06 -26.33 10.56
C GLN A 260 3.44 -26.16 9.08
N ALA A 261 3.81 -27.24 8.39
CA ALA A 261 4.05 -27.21 6.95
C ALA A 261 2.82 -26.77 6.15
N ALA A 262 1.63 -27.29 6.46
CA ALA A 262 0.38 -26.87 5.82
C ALA A 262 0.05 -25.39 6.12
N VAL A 263 0.30 -24.93 7.34
CA VAL A 263 0.17 -23.51 7.70
C VAL A 263 1.12 -22.70 6.85
N ASP A 264 2.41 -23.04 6.81
CA ASP A 264 3.48 -22.34 6.08
C ASP A 264 3.16 -22.23 4.59
N ASP A 265 2.55 -23.29 4.03
CA ASP A 265 2.18 -23.43 2.63
C ASP A 265 0.88 -22.73 2.21
N ALA A 266 -0.06 -22.53 3.14
CA ALA A 266 -1.39 -21.99 2.83
C ALA A 266 -1.36 -20.57 2.20
N GLY A 267 -0.30 -19.79 2.46
CA GLY A 267 -0.20 -18.43 1.97
C GLY A 267 -1.14 -17.46 2.68
N TRP A 268 -1.57 -16.44 1.96
CA TRP A 268 -2.28 -15.28 2.52
C TRP A 268 -3.48 -14.92 1.64
N VAL A 269 -4.50 -14.35 2.26
CA VAL A 269 -5.69 -13.81 1.58
C VAL A 269 -5.77 -12.32 1.86
N ALA A 270 -5.88 -11.54 0.79
CA ALA A 270 -6.26 -10.13 0.85
C ALA A 270 -7.73 -10.00 0.44
N SER A 271 -8.58 -9.46 1.32
CA SER A 271 -10.03 -9.35 1.11
C SER A 271 -10.59 -7.98 1.45
N CYS A 272 -11.64 -7.59 0.74
CA CYS A 272 -12.39 -6.35 0.95
C CYS A 272 -13.85 -6.54 0.44
N PRO A 273 -14.74 -5.54 0.63
CA PRO A 273 -16.11 -5.63 0.13
C PRO A 273 -16.24 -5.83 -1.40
N TRP A 274 -15.18 -5.53 -2.17
CA TRP A 274 -15.19 -5.63 -3.64
C TRP A 274 -14.61 -6.94 -4.19
N GLY A 275 -14.11 -7.82 -3.33
CA GLY A 275 -13.52 -9.10 -3.70
C GLY A 275 -12.29 -9.46 -2.86
N TRP A 276 -11.54 -10.46 -3.33
CA TRP A 276 -10.36 -10.96 -2.65
C TRP A 276 -9.37 -11.58 -3.65
N PHE A 277 -8.14 -11.83 -3.19
CA PHE A 277 -7.15 -12.64 -3.90
C PHE A 277 -6.19 -13.31 -2.91
N THR A 278 -5.53 -14.38 -3.35
CA THR A 278 -4.52 -15.12 -2.59
C THR A 278 -3.11 -14.83 -3.07
N PHE A 279 -2.12 -14.97 -2.18
CA PHE A 279 -0.70 -14.80 -2.50
C PHE A 279 0.21 -15.55 -1.51
N GLY A 280 1.42 -15.90 -1.94
CA GLY A 280 2.47 -16.43 -1.05
C GLY A 280 2.28 -17.86 -0.52
N GLY A 281 1.43 -18.68 -1.15
CA GLY A 281 1.31 -20.12 -0.92
C GLY A 281 1.68 -20.94 -2.17
N SER A 282 1.91 -22.25 -2.05
CA SER A 282 2.28 -23.09 -3.22
C SER A 282 1.13 -23.33 -4.20
N ASN A 283 -0.12 -23.18 -3.76
CA ASN A 283 -1.32 -23.22 -4.59
C ASN A 283 -2.00 -21.85 -4.58
N SER A 284 -1.65 -20.98 -5.54
CA SER A 284 -2.46 -19.81 -5.85
C SER A 284 -3.72 -20.24 -6.60
N GLU A 285 -4.68 -20.87 -5.91
CA GLU A 285 -6.00 -21.14 -6.48
C GLU A 285 -6.76 -19.82 -6.66
N THR A 286 -6.95 -19.44 -7.92
CA THR A 286 -7.87 -18.38 -8.35
C THR A 286 -9.23 -18.98 -8.67
N ASN A 287 -10.27 -18.62 -7.91
CA ASN A 287 -11.66 -18.82 -8.32
C ASN A 287 -12.19 -17.53 -8.97
N VAL A 288 -12.82 -17.69 -10.15
CA VAL A 288 -13.31 -16.61 -11.02
C VAL A 288 -14.66 -16.08 -10.56
#